data_AF-A0A7C2RRS0-F1
#
_entry.id   AF-A0A7C2RRS0-F1
#
_cell.length_a   1.000
_cell.length_b   1.000
_cell.length_c   1.000
_cell.angle_alpha   90.00
_cell.angle_beta   90.00
_cell.angle_gamma   90.00
#
_symmetry.space_group_name_H-M   'P 1'
#
loop_
_entity.id
_entity.type
_entity.pdbx_description
1 polymer ?
#
loop_
_entity_poly.entity_id
_entity_poly.type
_entity_poly.pdbx_seq_one_letter_code
_entity_poly.pdbx_strand_id
1 'polypeptide(L)'
;MQPQQERRRAEREKYLVLRVYARVLSVLGYGAMVVGALFALLVVAFAEVPVPLRISNAFLALMLGGVYFIILRSTAQAIYLLFDVARNSRASRELLEKSSAPAPPPAPQPRPAPGD
;
A
#
# COMPACT_ATOMS: atom_id res chain seq x y z
N MET A 1 -6.58 30.41 8.35
CA MET A 1 -6.81 28.97 8.10
C MET A 1 -6.12 28.19 9.20
N GLN A 2 -6.76 27.17 9.79
CA GLN A 2 -6.22 26.50 10.99
C GLN A 2 -5.06 25.55 10.63
N PRO A 3 -3.91 25.60 11.33
CA PRO A 3 -2.74 24.77 11.05
C PRO A 3 -2.99 23.25 11.19
N GLN A 4 -4.05 22.86 11.93
CA GLN A 4 -4.47 21.47 12.00
C GLN A 4 -5.13 20.96 10.71
N GLN A 5 -5.80 21.82 9.93
CA GLN A 5 -6.42 21.41 8.67
C GLN A 5 -5.38 21.17 7.57
N GLU A 6 -4.32 21.99 7.53
CA GLU A 6 -3.20 21.80 6.60
C GLU A 6 -2.43 20.50 6.88
N ARG A 7 -2.15 20.20 8.16
CA ARG A 7 -1.55 18.91 8.54
C ARG A 7 -2.39 17.71 8.10
N ARG A 8 -3.72 17.76 8.30
CA ARG A 8 -4.63 16.68 7.88
C ARG A 8 -4.70 16.52 6.35
N ARG A 9 -4.61 17.61 5.58
CA ARG A 9 -4.56 17.56 4.11
C ARG A 9 -3.26 16.95 3.60
N ALA A 10 -2.12 17.42 4.11
CA ALA A 10 -0.80 16.92 3.72
C ALA A 10 -0.63 15.43 4.06
N GLU A 11 -1.19 14.96 5.17
CA GLU A 11 -1.20 13.53 5.49
C GLU A 11 -2.05 12.71 4.52
N ARG A 12 -3.26 13.18 4.16
CA ARG A 12 -4.12 12.49 3.19
C ARG A 12 -3.45 12.38 1.81
N GLU A 13 -2.75 13.43 1.38
CA GLU A 13 -1.99 13.41 0.13
C GLU A 13 -0.85 12.39 0.17
N LYS A 14 -0.08 12.33 1.27
CA LYS A 14 0.98 11.31 1.44
C LYS A 14 0.42 9.89 1.35
N TYR A 15 -0.74 9.63 1.95
CA TYR A 15 -1.41 8.33 1.86
C TYR A 15 -1.89 7.99 0.44
N LEU A 16 -2.37 8.98 -0.30
CA LEU A 16 -2.78 8.81 -1.70
C LEU A 16 -1.58 8.48 -2.60
N VAL A 17 -0.48 9.21 -2.44
CA VAL A 17 0.77 9.00 -3.19
C VAL A 17 1.34 7.60 -2.95
N LEU A 18 1.38 7.14 -1.69
CA LEU A 18 1.86 5.79 -1.37
C LEU A 18 0.99 4.67 -1.96
N ARG A 19 -0.34 4.85 -1.97
CA ARG A 19 -1.26 3.88 -2.59
C ARG A 19 -1.06 3.82 -4.10
N VAL A 20 -0.87 4.97 -4.75
CA VAL A 20 -0.52 5.04 -6.18
C VAL A 20 0.82 4.35 -6.42
N TYR A 21 1.81 4.57 -5.57
CA TYR A 21 3.13 3.94 -5.68
C TYR A 21 3.06 2.41 -5.60
N ALA A 22 2.32 1.86 -4.63
CA ALA A 22 2.10 0.41 -4.52
C ALA A 22 1.37 -0.16 -5.74
N ARG A 23 0.43 0.60 -6.33
CA ARG A 23 -0.27 0.20 -7.54
C ARG A 23 0.64 0.21 -8.76
N VAL A 24 1.46 1.24 -8.92
CA VAL A 24 2.48 1.36 -9.98
C VAL A 24 3.49 0.22 -9.87
N LEU A 25 4.01 -0.08 -8.68
CA LEU A 25 4.90 -1.22 -8.44
C LEU A 25 4.27 -2.55 -8.86
N SER A 26 2.99 -2.77 -8.54
CA SER A 26 2.31 -3.99 -8.95
C SER A 26 2.15 -4.07 -10.46
N VAL A 27 1.85 -2.97 -11.15
CA VAL A 27 1.75 -2.92 -12.62
C VAL A 27 3.12 -3.13 -13.26
N LEU A 28 4.17 -2.49 -12.72
CA LEU A 28 5.54 -2.70 -13.15
C LEU A 28 5.96 -4.17 -12.99
N GLY A 29 5.52 -4.85 -11.93
CA GLY A 29 5.75 -6.28 -11.76
C GLY A 29 5.27 -7.08 -12.96
N TYR A 30 4.02 -6.90 -13.37
CA TYR A 30 3.48 -7.56 -14.57
C TYR A 30 4.26 -7.16 -15.83
N GLY A 31 4.64 -5.88 -15.94
CA GLY A 31 5.49 -5.40 -17.03
C GLY A 31 6.85 -6.12 -17.10
N ALA A 32 7.52 -6.31 -15.97
CA ALA A 32 8.81 -7.02 -15.90
C ALA A 32 8.66 -8.49 -16.32
N MET A 33 7.56 -9.14 -15.94
CA MET A 33 7.23 -10.51 -16.37
C MET A 33 7.05 -10.59 -17.90
N VAL A 34 6.28 -9.66 -18.48
CA VAL A 34 6.06 -9.61 -19.93
C VAL A 34 7.36 -9.33 -20.67
N VAL A 35 8.16 -8.36 -20.21
CA VAL A 35 9.46 -8.02 -20.81
C VAL A 35 10.41 -9.20 -20.74
N GLY A 36 10.50 -9.90 -19.60
CA GLY A 36 11.33 -11.10 -19.46
C GLY A 36 10.90 -12.23 -20.40
N ALA A 37 9.60 -12.46 -20.55
CA ALA A 37 9.07 -13.47 -21.47
C ALA A 37 9.33 -13.13 -22.94
N LEU A 38 9.12 -11.87 -23.34
CA LEU A 38 9.43 -11.39 -24.68
C LEU A 38 10.92 -11.52 -24.98
N PHE A 39 11.78 -11.14 -24.02
CA PHE A 39 13.23 -11.26 -24.17
C PHE A 39 13.67 -12.71 -24.33
N ALA A 40 13.11 -13.63 -23.53
CA ALA A 40 13.38 -15.06 -23.68
C ALA A 40 12.97 -15.58 -25.07
N LEU A 41 11.79 -15.19 -25.57
CA LEU A 41 11.33 -15.52 -26.91
C LEU A 41 12.29 -15.02 -27.99
N LEU A 42 12.78 -13.77 -27.87
CA LEU A 42 13.73 -13.20 -28.80
C LEU A 42 15.06 -13.95 -28.80
N VAL A 43 15.57 -14.35 -27.63
CA VAL A 43 16.78 -15.18 -27.51
C VAL A 43 16.58 -16.53 -28.19
N VAL A 44 15.43 -17.19 -27.96
CA VAL A 44 15.13 -18.47 -28.62
C VAL A 44 14.96 -18.30 -30.12
N ALA A 45 14.45 -17.18 -30.63
CA ALA A 45 14.18 -17.00 -32.06
C ALA A 45 15.41 -16.53 -32.86
N PHE A 46 16.20 -15.60 -32.32
CA PHE A 46 17.19 -14.84 -33.11
C PHE A 46 18.65 -15.02 -32.66
N ALA A 47 18.92 -15.63 -31.51
CA ALA A 47 20.30 -15.68 -31.03
C ALA A 47 21.17 -16.65 -31.87
N GLU A 48 22.28 -16.15 -32.39
CA GLU A 48 23.26 -16.90 -33.21
C GLU A 48 24.23 -17.71 -32.33
N VAL A 49 23.71 -18.40 -31.31
CA VAL A 49 24.46 -19.28 -30.41
C VAL A 49 23.97 -20.72 -30.55
N PRO A 50 24.76 -21.72 -30.13
CA PRO A 50 24.33 -23.11 -30.14
C PRO A 50 22.98 -23.28 -29.44
N VAL A 51 22.12 -24.15 -29.98
CA VAL A 51 20.75 -24.37 -29.46
C VAL A 51 20.68 -24.60 -27.94
N PRO A 52 21.58 -25.40 -27.32
CA PRO A 52 21.57 -25.59 -25.87
C PRO A 52 21.76 -24.28 -25.09
N LEU A 53 22.66 -23.41 -25.56
CA LEU A 53 22.95 -22.10 -24.96
C LEU A 53 21.80 -21.11 -25.15
N ARG A 54 21.08 -21.17 -26.28
CA ARG A 54 19.87 -20.36 -26.50
C ARG A 54 18.79 -20.68 -25.48
N ILE A 55 18.55 -21.98 -25.27
CA ILE A 55 17.54 -22.46 -24.33
C ILE A 55 17.93 -22.08 -22.89
N SER A 56 19.18 -22.27 -22.48
CA SER A 56 19.63 -21.89 -21.14
C SER A 56 19.48 -20.39 -20.90
N ASN A 57 19.86 -19.55 -21.87
CA ASN A 57 19.78 -18.09 -21.74
C ASN A 57 18.34 -17.59 -21.70
N ALA A 58 17.46 -18.18 -22.51
CA ALA A 58 16.03 -17.88 -22.47
C ALA A 58 15.38 -18.30 -21.14
N PHE A 59 15.79 -19.45 -20.60
CA PHE A 59 15.33 -19.88 -19.28
C PHE A 59 15.79 -18.93 -18.17
N LEU A 60 17.06 -18.49 -18.19
CA LEU A 60 17.57 -17.50 -17.26
C LEU A 60 16.83 -16.16 -17.37
N ALA A 61 16.51 -15.71 -18.60
CA ALA A 61 15.72 -14.51 -18.82
C ALA A 61 14.30 -14.61 -18.22
N LEU A 62 13.63 -15.74 -18.40
CA LEU A 62 12.33 -16.00 -17.78
C LEU A 62 12.42 -16.00 -16.25
N MET A 63 13.43 -16.67 -15.69
CA MET A 63 13.66 -16.70 -14.25
C MET A 63 13.90 -15.31 -13.70
N LEU A 64 14.71 -14.49 -14.39
CA LEU A 64 14.99 -13.12 -13.98
C LEU A 64 13.71 -12.27 -13.99
N GLY A 65 12.90 -12.36 -15.05
CA GLY A 65 11.59 -11.70 -15.13
C GLY A 65 10.65 -12.13 -14.00
N GLY A 66 10.63 -13.42 -13.66
CA GLY A 66 9.87 -13.96 -12.55
C GLY A 66 10.35 -13.45 -11.18
N VAL A 67 11.66 -13.41 -10.95
CA VAL A 67 12.25 -12.86 -9.71
C VAL A 67 11.89 -11.40 -9.54
N TYR A 68 12.04 -10.58 -10.60
CA TYR A 68 11.63 -9.17 -10.56
C TYR A 68 10.14 -9.01 -10.26
N PHE A 69 9.28 -9.84 -10.88
CA PHE A 69 7.85 -9.85 -10.58
C PHE A 69 7.59 -10.13 -9.09
N ILE A 70 8.21 -11.16 -8.51
CA ILE A 70 8.03 -11.52 -7.10
C ILE A 70 8.50 -10.37 -6.19
N ILE A 71 9.66 -9.77 -6.45
CA ILE A 71 10.21 -8.66 -5.65
C ILE A 71 9.26 -7.44 -5.71
N LEU A 72 8.84 -7.04 -6.90
CA LEU A 72 7.94 -5.90 -7.08
C LEU A 72 6.57 -6.15 -6.43
N ARG A 73 6.03 -7.38 -6.58
CA ARG A 73 4.75 -7.77 -6.01
C ARG A 73 4.78 -7.82 -4.48
N SER A 74 5.81 -8.41 -3.90
CA SER A 74 6.01 -8.50 -2.45
C SER A 74 6.25 -7.12 -1.84
N THR A 75 7.01 -6.25 -2.51
CA THR A 75 7.22 -4.86 -2.09
C THR A 75 5.89 -4.09 -2.07
N ALA A 76 5.06 -4.24 -3.12
CA ALA A 76 3.74 -3.63 -3.15
C ALA A 76 2.87 -4.14 -1.99
N GLN A 77 2.87 -5.45 -1.70
CA GLN A 77 2.14 -6.03 -0.58
C GLN A 77 2.63 -5.52 0.78
N ALA A 78 3.94 -5.40 0.97
CA ALA A 78 4.52 -4.85 2.21
C ALA A 78 4.06 -3.40 2.44
N ILE A 79 4.01 -2.59 1.38
CA ILE A 79 3.48 -1.21 1.46
C ILE A 79 2.00 -1.20 1.83
N TYR A 80 1.18 -2.10 1.26
CA TYR A 80 -0.23 -2.22 1.63
C TYR A 80 -0.42 -2.66 3.09
N LEU A 81 0.37 -3.61 3.58
CA LEU A 81 0.34 -4.06 4.97
C LEU A 81 0.69 -2.94 5.95
N LEU A 82 1.75 -2.18 5.67
CA LEU A 82 2.13 -1.01 6.46
C LEU A 82 0.99 0.03 6.50
N PHE A 83 0.24 0.15 5.41
CA PHE A 83 -0.92 1.03 5.34
C PHE A 83 -2.06 0.54 6.24
N ASP A 84 -2.40 -0.74 6.20
CA ASP A 84 -3.45 -1.30 7.04
C ASP A 84 -3.12 -1.17 8.53
N VAL A 85 -1.87 -1.42 8.91
CA VAL A 85 -1.40 -1.19 10.29
C VAL A 85 -1.52 0.30 10.65
N ALA A 86 -1.03 1.21 9.81
CA ALA A 86 -1.10 2.65 10.07
C ALA A 86 -2.55 3.17 10.17
N ARG A 87 -3.46 2.61 9.37
CA ARG A 87 -4.89 2.95 9.40
C ARG A 87 -5.54 2.43 10.67
N ASN A 88 -5.22 1.20 11.08
CA ASN A 88 -5.77 0.59 12.28
C ASN A 88 -5.29 1.30 13.55
N SER A 89 -4.01 1.64 13.64
CA SER A 89 -3.47 2.40 14.80
C SER A 89 -4.10 3.78 14.96
N ARG A 90 -4.48 4.45 13.87
CA ARG A 90 -5.20 5.73 13.92
C ARG A 90 -6.64 5.56 14.40
N ALA A 91 -7.35 4.55 13.88
CA ALA A 91 -8.72 4.25 14.33
C ALA A 91 -8.76 3.91 15.83
N SER A 92 -7.79 3.14 16.32
CA SER A 92 -7.68 2.83 17.76
C SER A 92 -7.41 4.07 18.61
N ARG A 93 -6.56 5.00 18.15
CA ARG A 93 -6.32 6.28 18.85
C ARG A 93 -7.57 7.16 18.89
N GLU A 94 -8.30 7.26 17.78
CA GLU A 94 -9.51 8.08 17.69
C GLU A 94 -10.63 7.51 18.59
N LEU A 95 -10.73 6.18 18.70
CA LEU A 95 -11.61 5.52 19.66
C LEU A 95 -11.19 5.78 21.12
N LEU A 96 -9.89 5.74 21.41
CA LEU A 96 -9.36 6.06 22.74
C LEU A 96 -9.64 7.52 23.14
N GLU A 97 -9.42 8.48 22.23
CA GLU A 97 -9.73 9.89 22.46
C GLU A 97 -11.23 10.11 22.68
N LYS A 98 -12.09 9.37 21.97
CA LYS A 98 -13.54 9.45 22.13
C LYS A 98 -14.04 8.81 23.44
N SER A 99 -13.37 7.75 23.91
CA SER A 99 -13.65 7.12 25.21
C SER A 99 -13.10 7.91 26.40
N SER A 100 -12.07 8.75 26.19
CA SER A 100 -11.48 9.60 27.24
C SER A 100 -12.06 11.01 27.26
N ALA A 101 -13.05 11.30 26.41
CA ALA A 101 -13.84 12.52 26.49
C ALA A 101 -14.61 12.55 27.84
N PRO A 102 -14.55 13.66 28.60
CA PRO A 102 -15.24 13.77 29.88
C PRO A 102 -16.74 13.51 29.71
N ALA A 103 -17.33 12.78 30.64
CA ALA A 103 -18.77 12.55 30.67
C ALA A 103 -19.51 13.91 30.57
N PRO A 104 -20.54 14.03 29.72
CA PRO A 104 -21.32 15.25 29.63
C PRO A 104 -21.82 15.63 31.04
N PRO A 105 -21.73 16.91 31.44
CA PRO A 105 -22.11 17.32 32.77
C PRO A 105 -23.54 16.84 33.07
N PRO A 106 -23.81 16.34 34.29
CA PRO A 106 -25.13 15.85 34.65
C PRO A 106 -26.16 16.93 34.34
N ALA A 107 -27.24 16.52 33.67
CA ALA A 107 -28.34 17.43 33.34
C ALA A 107 -28.82 18.17 34.61
N PRO A 108 -29.11 19.48 34.54
CA PRO A 108 -29.55 20.23 35.71
C PRO A 108 -30.76 19.54 36.34
N GLN A 109 -30.61 19.08 37.58
CA GLN A 109 -31.71 18.49 38.32
C GLN A 109 -32.83 19.53 38.48
N PRO A 110 -34.09 19.18 38.21
CA PRO A 110 -35.21 20.06 38.51
C PRO A 110 -35.18 20.40 40.00
N ARG A 111 -35.07 21.68 40.35
CA ARG A 111 -35.22 22.12 41.75
C ARG A 111 -36.62 21.71 42.22
N PRO A 112 -36.76 21.10 43.40
CA PRO A 112 -38.07 20.91 44.00
C PRO A 112 -38.71 22.29 44.20
N ALA A 113 -39.95 22.45 43.74
CA ALA A 113 -40.74 23.63 44.06
C ALA A 113 -40.93 23.68 45.59
N PRO A 114 -40.76 24.84 46.24
CA PRO A 114 -41.06 24.95 47.66
C PRO A 114 -42.58 24.99 47.86
N GLY A 115 -43.12 23.99 48.54
CA GLY A 115 -44.42 24.04 49.22
C GLY A 115 -45.49 23.11 48.65
N ASP A 116 -45.64 21.94 49.29
CA ASP A 116 -46.93 21.34 49.64
C ASP A 116 -46.98 21.23 51.17
#